data_AF-A0A962E279-F1
#
_entry.id   AF-A0A962E279-F1
#
_cell.length_a   1.000
_cell.length_b   1.000
_cell.length_c   1.000
_cell.angle_alpha   90.00
_cell.angle_beta   90.00
_cell.angle_gamma   90.00
#
_symmetry.space_group_name_H-M   'P 1'
#
loop_
_entity.id
_entity.type
_entity.pdbx_description
1 polymer ?
#
loop_
_entity_poly.entity_id
_entity_poly.type
_entity_poly.pdbx_seq_one_letter_code
_entity_poly.pdbx_strand_id
1 'polypeptide(L)' 'MIFMESNKQNYSYEYDANGNVEQIDETIDGESFTTTQGFDDLERMTSKTDRYGNSFQ' A
#
# COMPACT_ATOMS: atom_id res chain seq x y z
N MET A 1 30.92 -13.25 -13.46
CA MET A 1 29.49 -13.55 -13.28
C MET A 1 28.98 -12.55 -12.25
N ILE A 2 28.13 -11.61 -12.66
CA ILE A 2 27.45 -10.70 -11.72
C ILE A 2 26.09 -11.34 -11.46
N PHE A 3 25.83 -11.76 -10.22
CA PHE A 3 24.49 -12.11 -9.79
C PHE A 3 23.74 -10.79 -9.61
N MET A 4 22.80 -10.50 -10.50
CA MET A 4 21.79 -9.50 -10.18
C MET A 4 20.78 -10.21 -9.29
N GLU A 5 20.81 -9.92 -7.98
CA GLU A 5 19.71 -10.31 -7.12
C GLU A 5 18.45 -9.65 -7.67
N SER A 6 17.44 -10.45 -8.00
CA SER A 6 16.14 -9.92 -8.39
C SER A 6 15.56 -9.20 -7.19
N ASN A 7 15.19 -7.92 -7.33
CA ASN A 7 14.52 -7.20 -6.26
C ASN A 7 13.23 -7.96 -5.87
N LYS A 8 13.21 -8.58 -4.70
CA LYS A 8 12.09 -9.41 -4.26
C LYS A 8 11.01 -8.47 -3.74
N GLN A 9 9.94 -8.34 -4.50
CA GLN A 9 8.78 -7.50 -4.17
C GLN A 9 7.59 -8.38 -3.80
N ASN A 10 6.99 -8.13 -2.64
CA ASN A 10 5.75 -8.79 -2.21
C ASN A 10 4.71 -7.72 -1.88
N TYR A 11 3.46 -7.99 -2.21
CA TYR A 11 2.32 -7.11 -1.94
C TYR A 11 1.24 -7.88 -1.19
N SER A 12 0.66 -7.26 -0.17
CA SER A 12 -0.61 -7.67 0.43
C SER A 12 -1.59 -6.50 0.47
N TYR A 13 -2.87 -6.84 0.34
CA TYR A 13 -3.96 -5.89 0.26
C TYR A 13 -4.98 -6.23 1.34
N GLU A 14 -5.36 -5.23 2.11
CA GLU A 14 -6.50 -5.32 3.01
C GLU A 14 -7.67 -4.53 2.42
N TYR A 15 -8.87 -5.08 2.60
CA TYR A 15 -10.08 -4.56 2.01
C TYR A 15 -11.07 -4.19 3.11
N ASP A 16 -11.73 -3.04 2.94
CA ASP A 16 -12.87 -2.68 3.76
C ASP A 16 -14.10 -3.57 3.42
N ALA A 17 -15.20 -3.36 4.14
CA ALA A 17 -16.43 -4.14 3.96
C ALA A 17 -17.07 -3.98 2.57
N ASN A 18 -16.76 -2.89 1.86
CA ASN A 18 -17.31 -2.57 0.55
C ASN A 18 -16.37 -3.04 -0.58
N GLY A 19 -15.18 -3.54 -0.21
CA GLY A 19 -14.18 -4.08 -1.14
C GLY A 19 -13.19 -3.04 -1.66
N ASN A 20 -13.11 -1.85 -1.06
CA ASN A 20 -12.02 -0.93 -1.38
C ASN A 20 -10.74 -1.37 -0.68
N VAL A 21 -9.60 -1.10 -1.31
CA VAL A 21 -8.29 -1.35 -0.72
C VAL A 21 -8.00 -0.27 0.31
N GLU A 22 -8.13 -0.58 1.60
CA GLU A 22 -7.83 0.35 2.69
C GLU A 22 -6.35 0.31 3.11
N GLN A 23 -5.65 -0.79 2.83
CA GLN A 23 -4.22 -0.93 3.12
C GLN A 23 -3.48 -1.69 2.02
N ILE A 24 -2.28 -1.21 1.68
CA ILE A 24 -1.31 -1.89 0.83
C ILE A 24 -0.02 -2.02 1.63
N ASP A 25 0.42 -3.24 1.86
CA ASP A 25 1.75 -3.50 2.41
C ASP A 25 2.66 -4.02 1.30
N GLU A 26 3.80 -3.37 1.11
CA GLU A 26 4.83 -3.71 0.15
C GLU A 26 6.07 -4.15 0.90
N THR A 27 6.71 -5.26 0.51
CA THR A 27 8.06 -5.59 0.96
C THR A 27 9.00 -5.55 -0.22
N ILE A 28 9.97 -4.63 -0.23
CA ILE A 28 10.95 -4.42 -1.29
C ILE A 28 12.32 -4.66 -0.68
N ASP A 29 13.03 -5.68 -1.16
CA ASP A 29 14.40 -6.00 -0.72
C ASP A 29 14.54 -6.19 0.81
N GLY A 30 13.45 -6.68 1.43
CA GLY A 30 13.36 -6.93 2.86
C GLY A 30 12.88 -5.73 3.69
N GLU A 31 12.72 -4.55 3.09
CA GLU A 31 12.12 -3.39 3.73
C GLU A 31 10.60 -3.38 3.52
N SER A 32 9.85 -3.08 4.58
CA SER A 32 8.38 -3.03 4.54
C SER A 32 7.86 -1.59 4.48
N PHE A 33 6.86 -1.39 3.64
CA PHE A 33 6.21 -0.11 3.38
C PHE A 33 4.70 -0.28 3.46
N THR A 34 4.01 0.68 4.05
CA THR A 34 2.55 0.66 4.16
C THR A 34 1.96 1.91 3.53
N THR A 35 0.93 1.73 2.71
CA THR A 35 0.05 2.81 2.23
C THR A 35 -1.35 2.57 2.78
N THR A 36 -1.96 3.58 3.39
CA THR A 36 -3.34 3.51 3.89
C THR A 36 -4.26 4.45 3.12
N GLN A 37 -5.52 4.06 2.97
CA GLN A 37 -6.53 4.79 2.22
C GLN A 37 -7.85 4.78 3.01
N GLY A 38 -8.56 5.91 3.00
CA GLY A 38 -9.89 6.03 3.59
C GLY A 38 -10.92 6.38 2.53
N PHE A 39 -12.13 5.83 2.68
CA PHE A 39 -13.25 6.02 1.75
C PHE A 39 -14.49 6.51 2.51
N ASP A 40 -15.36 7.26 1.84
CA ASP A 40 -16.69 7.57 2.35
C ASP A 40 -17.74 6.52 1.92
N ASP A 41 -18.96 6.64 2.43
CA ASP A 41 -20.08 5.73 2.14
C ASP A 41 -20.47 5.66 0.63
N LEU A 42 -19.90 6.52 -0.20
CA LEU A 42 -20.10 6.54 -1.66
C LEU A 42 -18.90 5.98 -2.42
N GLU A 43 -18.00 5.26 -1.73
CA GLU A 43 -16.77 4.67 -2.26
C GLU A 43 -15.77 5.69 -2.83
N ARG A 44 -15.82 6.94 -2.36
CA ARG A 44 -14.89 7.99 -2.79
C ARG A 44 -13.76 8.09 -1.79
N MET A 45 -12.53 8.08 -2.30
CA MET A 45 -11.34 8.25 -1.45
C MET A 45 -11.35 9.64 -0.79
N THR A 46 -11.35 9.64 0.53
CA THR A 46 -11.31 10.85 1.37
C THR A 46 -9.96 11.05 2.02
N SER A 47 -9.11 10.03 2.07
CA SER A 47 -7.74 10.19 2.55
C SER A 47 -6.81 9.15 1.98
N LYS A 48 -5.51 9.49 1.99
CA LYS A 48 -4.44 8.54 1.70
C LYS A 48 -3.18 8.95 2.44
N THR A 49 -2.47 7.99 3.00
CA THR A 49 -1.08 8.16 3.45
C THR A 49 -0.19 7.24 2.63
N ASP A 50 0.77 7.81 1.91
CA ASP A 50 1.72 7.04 1.11
C ASP A 50 2.83 6.40 1.97
N ARG A 51 3.62 5.53 1.34
CA ARG A 51 4.77 4.86 1.97
C ARG A 51 5.88 5.79 2.50
N TYR A 52 5.86 7.06 2.12
CA TYR A 52 6.80 8.07 2.59
C TYR A 52 6.21 8.93 3.72
N GLY A 53 4.98 8.62 4.15
CA GLY A 53 4.26 9.34 5.19
C GLY A 53 3.60 10.63 4.71
N ASN A 54 3.52 10.87 3.40
CA ASN A 54 2.77 12.01 2.88
C ASN A 54 1.27 11.67 2.91
N SER A 55 0.48 12.57 3.47
CA SER A 55 -0.97 12.39 3.58
C SER A 55 -1.74 13.47 2.82
N PHE A 56 -2.89 13.08 2.26
CA PHE A 56 -3.97 14.01 1.93
C PHE A 56 -5.27 13.57 2.62
N GLN A 57 -6.14 14.55 2.88
CA GLN A 57 -7.49 14.43 3.43
C GLN A 57 -8.44 15.36 2.68
#